data_AF-F7PLD8-F1
#
_entry.id   AF-F7PLD8-F1
#
_cell.length_a   1.000
_cell.length_b   1.000
_cell.length_c   1.000
_cell.angle_alpha   90.00
_cell.angle_beta   90.00
_cell.angle_gamma   90.00
#
_symmetry.space_group_name_H-M   'P 1'
#
loop_
_entity.id
_entity.type
_entity.pdbx_description
1 polymer ?
#
loop_
_entity_poly.entity_id
_entity_poly.type
_entity_poly.pdbx_seq_one_letter_code
_entity_poly.pdbx_strand_id
1 'polypeptide(L)'
;MAADGTFTGVVDRFEADRAVVLLEADGETIDEIVLDKDRLPEDGRHVDAVLTIELEDGGIQEIAYEADETESRSERAQRRFDSLSQRPPTSEDDSGST
;
A
#
# COMPACT_ATOMS: atom_id res chain seq x y z
N MET A 1 7.76 9.50 -19.09
CA MET A 1 8.97 8.79 -18.66
C MET A 1 9.09 9.04 -17.18
N ALA A 2 8.91 8.00 -16.37
CA ALA A 2 9.33 8.08 -14.97
C ALA A 2 10.82 8.46 -14.96
N ALA A 3 11.21 9.35 -14.05
CA ALA A 3 12.61 9.64 -13.85
C ALA A 3 13.30 8.38 -13.31
N ASP A 4 14.56 8.17 -13.67
CA ASP A 4 15.37 7.10 -13.08
C ASP A 4 15.48 7.34 -11.57
N GLY A 5 15.32 6.28 -10.79
CA GLY A 5 15.27 6.40 -9.33
C GLY A 5 14.57 5.25 -8.63
N THR A 6 14.54 5.33 -7.32
CA THR A 6 13.91 4.36 -6.42
C THR A 6 12.53 4.85 -6.01
N PHE A 7 11.55 3.98 -6.13
CA PHE A 7 10.14 4.24 -5.82
C PHE A 7 9.58 3.14 -4.93
N THR A 8 8.52 3.45 -4.20
CA THR A 8 7.77 2.45 -3.44
C THR A 8 6.64 1.91 -4.33
N GLY A 9 6.62 0.61 -4.57
CA GLY A 9 5.54 -0.07 -5.27
C GLY A 9 4.58 -0.72 -4.28
N VAL A 10 3.26 -0.53 -4.45
CA VAL A 10 2.26 -1.23 -3.64
C VAL A 10 1.38 -2.08 -4.54
N VAL A 11 1.29 -3.38 -4.26
CA VAL A 11 0.42 -4.29 -5.02
C VAL A 11 -1.05 -4.00 -4.67
N ASP A 12 -1.77 -3.35 -5.60
CA ASP A 12 -3.20 -3.01 -5.42
C ASP A 12 -4.09 -4.23 -5.66
N ARG A 13 -3.90 -4.91 -6.80
CA ARG A 13 -4.71 -6.08 -7.19
C ARG A 13 -4.00 -7.01 -8.15
N PHE A 14 -4.53 -8.23 -8.26
CA PHE A 14 -4.18 -9.17 -9.32
C PHE A 14 -5.31 -9.32 -10.33
N GLU A 15 -4.95 -9.29 -11.60
CA GLU A 15 -5.83 -9.57 -12.73
C GLU A 15 -5.32 -10.80 -13.46
N ALA A 16 -5.89 -11.96 -13.12
CA ALA A 16 -5.42 -13.27 -13.57
C ALA A 16 -3.92 -13.49 -13.27
N ASP A 17 -3.09 -13.45 -14.31
CA ASP A 17 -1.64 -13.62 -14.27
C ASP A 17 -0.87 -12.28 -14.16
N ARG A 18 -1.56 -11.15 -14.03
CA ARG A 18 -0.96 -9.82 -13.90
C ARG A 18 -1.18 -9.23 -12.51
N ALA A 19 -0.28 -8.35 -12.12
CA ALA A 19 -0.38 -7.53 -10.93
C ALA A 19 -0.42 -6.05 -11.33
N VAL A 20 -1.33 -5.32 -10.72
CA VAL A 20 -1.39 -3.86 -10.79
C VAL A 20 -0.64 -3.32 -9.57
N VAL A 21 0.38 -2.52 -9.82
CA VAL A 21 1.25 -1.96 -8.78
C VAL A 21 1.23 -0.44 -8.87
N LEU A 22 0.90 0.21 -7.76
CA LEU A 22 0.89 1.66 -7.62
C LEU A 22 2.29 2.12 -7.23
N LEU A 23 2.87 3.03 -8.01
CA LEU A 23 4.15 3.67 -7.71
C LEU A 23 3.90 4.90 -6.85
N GLU A 24 4.54 4.94 -5.69
CA GLU A 24 4.51 6.04 -4.73
C GLU A 24 5.88 6.72 -4.64
N ALA A 25 5.86 8.04 -4.52
CA ALA A 25 6.99 8.88 -4.15
C ALA A 25 6.55 9.80 -3.00
N ASP A 26 7.35 9.89 -1.94
CA ASP A 26 7.04 10.68 -0.75
C ASP A 26 5.66 10.36 -0.11
N GLY A 27 5.17 9.12 -0.30
CA GLY A 27 3.88 8.66 0.21
C GLY A 27 2.66 9.06 -0.62
N GLU A 28 2.85 9.64 -1.80
CA GLU A 28 1.80 9.92 -2.76
C GLU A 28 1.94 9.02 -3.99
N THR A 29 0.83 8.47 -4.48
CA THR A 29 0.80 7.72 -5.74
C THR A 29 1.05 8.65 -6.92
N ILE A 30 2.14 8.39 -7.66
CA ILE A 30 2.55 9.19 -8.82
C ILE A 30 2.28 8.48 -10.15
N ASP A 31 2.19 7.15 -10.16
CA ASP A 31 1.98 6.35 -11.38
C ASP A 31 1.42 4.96 -11.08
N GLU A 32 1.00 4.25 -12.12
CA GLU A 32 0.53 2.85 -12.06
C GLU A 32 1.26 2.00 -13.11
N ILE A 33 1.76 0.84 -12.71
CA ILE A 33 2.39 -0.13 -13.61
C ILE A 33 1.71 -1.48 -13.52
N VAL A 34 1.62 -2.16 -14.66
CA VAL A 34 1.09 -3.51 -14.77
C VAL A 34 2.23 -4.46 -15.08
N LEU A 35 2.41 -5.48 -14.24
CA LEU A 35 3.47 -6.46 -14.34
C LEU A 35 2.90 -7.87 -14.42
N ASP A 36 3.61 -8.78 -15.09
CA ASP A 36 3.32 -10.21 -14.94
C ASP A 36 3.57 -10.62 -13.48
N LYS A 37 2.70 -11.46 -12.92
CA LYS A 37 2.81 -11.93 -11.53
C LYS A 37 4.14 -12.62 -11.28
N ASP A 38 4.73 -13.25 -12.31
CA ASP A 38 6.02 -13.91 -12.22
C ASP A 38 7.22 -12.96 -12.17
N ARG A 39 7.04 -11.67 -12.48
CA ARG A 39 8.05 -10.62 -12.28
C ARG A 39 8.19 -10.22 -10.82
N LEU A 40 7.16 -10.48 -10.01
CA LEU A 40 7.20 -10.16 -8.58
C LEU A 40 8.01 -11.21 -7.81
N PRO A 41 8.76 -10.78 -6.78
CA PRO A 41 9.31 -11.69 -5.79
C PRO A 41 8.21 -12.58 -5.21
N GLU A 42 8.47 -13.87 -5.02
CA GLU A 42 7.46 -14.84 -4.56
C GLU A 42 6.79 -14.40 -3.26
N ASP A 43 7.57 -13.87 -2.31
CA ASP A 43 7.10 -13.35 -1.02
C ASP A 43 6.19 -12.11 -1.16
N GLY A 44 6.36 -11.32 -2.23
CA GLY A 44 5.55 -10.12 -2.52
C GLY A 44 4.34 -10.37 -3.42
N ARG A 45 4.00 -11.62 -3.74
CA ARG A 45 2.87 -11.98 -4.63
C ARG A 45 1.52 -11.98 -3.92
N HIS A 46 1.24 -10.97 -3.12
CA HIS A 46 -0.05 -10.78 -2.46
C HIS A 46 -0.48 -9.31 -2.50
N VAL A 47 -1.78 -9.09 -2.33
CA VAL A 47 -2.36 -7.74 -2.25
C VAL A 47 -1.78 -7.03 -1.02
N ASP A 48 -1.62 -5.72 -1.11
CA ASP A 48 -0.99 -4.84 -0.11
C ASP A 48 0.50 -5.10 0.13
N ALA A 49 1.17 -5.95 -0.67
CA ALA A 49 2.61 -6.11 -0.59
C ALA A 49 3.32 -4.80 -0.98
N VAL A 50 4.26 -4.37 -0.14
CA VAL A 50 5.11 -3.21 -0.39
C VAL A 50 6.43 -3.68 -1.01
N LEU A 51 6.83 -2.98 -2.07
CA LEU A 51 7.99 -3.29 -2.89
C LEU A 51 8.87 -2.06 -3.00
N THR A 52 10.18 -2.25 -3.05
CA THR A 52 11.10 -1.26 -3.59
C THR A 52 11.23 -1.51 -5.09
N ILE A 53 11.02 -0.48 -5.91
CA ILE A 53 11.15 -0.56 -7.37
C ILE A 53 12.22 0.42 -7.82
N GLU A 54 13.25 -0.09 -8.49
CA GLU A 54 14.27 0.74 -9.12
C GLU A 54 13.98 0.86 -10.62
N LEU A 55 13.88 2.10 -11.10
CA LEU A 55 13.71 2.42 -12.51
C LEU A 55 15.01 2.98 -13.08
N GLU A 56 15.45 2.44 -14.21
CA GLU A 56 16.60 2.91 -14.99
C GLU A 56 16.26 2.89 -16.50
N ASP A 57 16.61 3.96 -17.20
CA ASP A 57 16.32 4.20 -18.62
C ASP A 57 14.82 4.07 -18.98
N GLY A 58 13.95 4.41 -18.01
CA GLY A 58 12.50 4.28 -18.14
C GLY A 58 11.97 2.84 -18.12
N GLY A 59 12.78 1.88 -17.67
CA GLY A 59 12.39 0.48 -17.43
C GLY A 59 12.61 0.05 -15.99
N ILE A 60 12.02 -1.08 -15.59
CA ILE A 60 12.20 -1.65 -14.25
C ILE A 60 13.51 -2.43 -14.22
N GLN A 61 14.42 -1.99 -13.35
CA GLN A 61 15.71 -2.62 -13.13
C GLN A 61 15.62 -3.71 -12.06
N GLU A 62 15.02 -3.38 -10.92
CA GLU A 62 14.92 -4.27 -9.76
C GLU A 62 13.56 -4.11 -9.06
N ILE A 63 13.07 -5.22 -8.49
CA ILE A 63 11.89 -5.27 -7.63
C ILE A 63 12.27 -6.09 -6.39
N ALA A 64 12.29 -5.45 -5.22
CA ALA A 64 12.54 -6.10 -3.95
C ALA A 64 11.29 -6.03 -3.07
N TYR A 65 10.99 -7.10 -2.33
CA TYR A 65 9.89 -7.11 -1.37
C TYR A 65 10.35 -6.57 -0.02
N GLU A 66 9.58 -5.63 0.55
CA GLU A 66 9.85 -5.02 1.84
C GLU A 66 8.86 -5.52 2.89
N ALA A 67 9.21 -6.61 3.57
CA ALA A 67 8.38 -7.23 4.60
C ALA A 67 8.07 -6.27 5.77
N ASP A 68 9.08 -5.57 6.27
CA ASP A 68 8.97 -4.68 7.43
C ASP A 68 7.98 -3.50 7.18
N GLU A 69 8.03 -2.90 5.98
CA GLU A 69 7.11 -1.82 5.60
C GLU A 69 5.70 -2.35 5.35
N THR A 70 5.57 -3.56 4.78
CA THR A 70 4.29 -4.24 4.60
C THR A 70 3.60 -4.49 5.96
N GLU A 71 4.34 -4.97 6.95
CA GLU A 71 3.85 -5.17 8.32
C GLU A 71 3.49 -3.82 8.98
N SER A 72 4.36 -2.81 8.87
CA SER A 72 4.14 -1.50 9.49
C SER A 72 2.90 -0.78 8.94
N ARG A 73 2.63 -0.88 7.63
CA ARG A 73 1.44 -0.29 6.99
C ARG A 73 0.17 -1.01 7.44
N SER A 74 0.22 -2.33 7.56
CA SER A 74 -0.88 -3.16 8.08
C SER A 74 -1.24 -2.76 9.52
N GLU A 75 -0.23 -2.58 10.39
CA GLU A 75 -0.44 -2.12 11.77
C GLU A 75 -1.00 -0.70 11.85
N ARG A 76 -0.57 0.22 10.97
CA ARG A 76 -1.13 1.57 10.88
C ARG A 76 -2.59 1.57 10.44
N ALA A 77 -2.95 0.75 9.47
CA ALA A 77 -4.34 0.61 9.02
C ALA A 77 -5.22 0.05 10.15
N GLN A 78 -4.75 -0.97 10.85
CA GLN A 78 -5.46 -1.58 11.98
C GLN A 78 -5.68 -0.60 13.13
N ARG A 79 -4.65 0.17 13.53
CA ARG A 79 -4.77 1.18 14.60
C ARG A 79 -5.81 2.27 14.29
N ARG A 80 -5.94 2.67 13.02
CA ARG A 80 -7.00 3.60 12.60
C ARG A 80 -8.38 2.97 12.71
N PHE A 81 -8.52 1.71 12.30
CA PHE A 81 -9.78 0.98 12.41
C PHE A 81 -10.23 0.82 13.86
N ASP A 82 -9.33 0.46 14.77
CA ASP A 82 -9.58 0.40 16.21
C ASP A 82 -9.96 1.77 16.81
N SER A 83 -9.37 2.87 16.32
CA SER A 83 -9.75 4.23 16.73
C SER A 83 -11.14 4.64 16.22
N LEU A 84 -11.53 4.21 15.02
CA LEU A 84 -12.87 4.48 14.46
C LEU A 84 -13.95 3.58 15.08
N SER A 85 -13.56 2.40 15.54
CA SER A 85 -14.44 1.41 16.18
C SER A 85 -14.66 1.69 17.67
N GLN A 86 -13.81 2.50 18.29
CA GLN A 86 -14.07 3.03 19.63
C GLN A 86 -15.28 3.96 19.57
N ARG A 87 -16.35 3.52 20.25
CA ARG A 87 -17.62 4.25 20.40
C ARG A 87 -17.33 5.73 20.67
N PRO A 88 -17.93 6.67 19.92
CA PRO A 88 -17.94 8.07 20.33
C PRO A 88 -18.40 8.14 21.78
N PRO A 89 -17.84 9.02 22.64
CA PRO A 89 -18.46 9.26 23.93
C PRO A 89 -19.91 9.62 23.64
N THR A 90 -20.84 8.84 24.20
CA THR A 90 -22.25 9.20 24.18
C THR A 90 -22.32 10.57 24.85
N SER A 91 -22.55 11.62 24.06
CA SER A 91 -23.10 12.85 24.61
C SER A 91 -24.45 12.45 25.20
N GLU A 92 -24.45 12.14 26.49
CA GLU A 92 -25.63 12.20 27.34
C GLU A 92 -26.00 13.67 27.45
N ASP A 93 -26.63 14.17 26.40
CA ASP A 93 -27.49 15.34 26.45
C ASP A 93 -28.91 14.81 26.28
N ASP A 94 -29.59 14.57 27.40
CA ASP A 94 -31.05 14.68 27.43
C ASP A 94 -31.50 15.25 28.78
N SER A 95 -32.13 16.41 28.68
CA SER A 95 -32.76 17.16 29.75
C SER A 95 -34.11 16.52 30.12
N GLY A 96 -34.39 16.25 31.40
CA GLY A 96 -35.76 15.88 31.80
C GLY A 96 -36.02 15.46 33.25
N SER A 97 -36.60 16.39 34.01
CA SER A 97 -37.65 16.21 35.06
C SER A 97 -37.48 15.22 36.23
N THR A 98 -37.29 15.77 37.44
CA THR A 98 -38.24 15.71 38.57
C THR A 98 -37.94 16.83 39.57
#